data_AF-A0A7Z9R265-F1
#
_entry.id   AF-A0A7Z9R265-F1
#
_cell.length_a   1.000
_cell.length_b   1.000
_cell.length_c   1.000
_cell.angle_alpha   90.00
_cell.angle_beta   90.00
_cell.angle_gamma   90.00
#
_symmetry.space_group_name_H-M   'P 1'
#
loop_
_entity.id
_entity.type
_entity.pdbx_description
1 polymer ?
#
loop_
_entity_poly.entity_id
_entity_poly.type
_entity_poly.pdbx_seq_one_letter_code
_entity_poly.pdbx_strand_id
1 'polypeptide(L)'
;MDPKIVWLFIFVILYWGYCIFWGIKGALAAKTASDYMLAGRSIPLWVFVLAATATSFSGWTFVGHPGLIFRDGFQYAYASFYTITIPFTGVMFLKRQWMLGKRFGYVTPGEMLSDYFKGDGIRVLTVIVALF
;
A
#
# COMPACT_ATOMS: atom_id res chain seq x y z
N MET A 1 -2.20 -34.20 -15.87
CA MET A 1 -2.40 -32.73 -15.78
C MET A 1 -1.35 -32.06 -16.65
N ASP A 2 -1.70 -30.99 -17.35
CA ASP A 2 -0.74 -30.20 -18.14
C ASP A 2 0.39 -29.70 -17.22
N PRO A 3 1.68 -29.83 -17.59
CA PRO A 3 2.80 -29.33 -16.80
C PRO A 3 2.64 -27.88 -16.34
N LYS A 4 2.00 -27.01 -17.15
CA LYS A 4 1.73 -25.61 -16.80
C LYS A 4 0.80 -25.49 -15.59
N ILE A 5 -0.23 -26.33 -15.55
CA ILE A 5 -1.21 -26.36 -14.44
C ILE A 5 -0.53 -26.85 -13.16
N VAL A 6 0.34 -27.86 -13.27
CA VAL A 6 1.12 -28.36 -12.14
C VAL A 6 2.01 -27.26 -11.55
N TRP A 7 2.78 -26.57 -12.40
CA TRP A 7 3.63 -25.46 -11.96
C TRP A 7 2.85 -24.29 -11.39
N LEU A 8 1.69 -23.95 -11.97
CA LEU A 8 0.81 -22.91 -11.45
C LEU A 8 0.43 -23.20 -9.99
N PHE A 9 -0.06 -24.41 -9.70
CA PHE A 9 -0.43 -24.78 -8.33
C PHE A 9 0.75 -24.76 -7.38
N ILE A 10 1.92 -25.25 -7.82
CA ILE A 10 3.14 -25.21 -7.00
C ILE A 10 3.49 -23.76 -6.60
N PHE A 11 3.57 -22.84 -7.56
CA PHE A 11 3.93 -21.46 -7.27
C PHE A 11 2.88 -20.73 -6.44
N VAL A 12 1.58 -20.98 -6.69
CA VAL A 12 0.50 -20.39 -5.89
C VAL A 12 0.56 -20.86 -4.44
N ILE A 13 0.74 -22.17 -4.22
CA ILE A 13 0.82 -22.74 -2.86
C ILE A 13 2.06 -22.21 -2.14
N LEU A 14 3.22 -22.15 -2.81
CA LEU A 14 4.44 -21.61 -2.22
C LEU A 14 4.28 -20.12 -1.86
N TYR A 15 3.68 -19.32 -2.74
CA TYR A 15 3.43 -17.91 -2.48
C TYR A 15 2.46 -17.71 -1.32
N TRP A 16 1.36 -18.45 -1.29
CA TRP A 16 0.40 -18.40 -0.17
C TRP A 16 1.04 -18.83 1.14
N GLY A 17 1.81 -19.93 1.12
CA GLY A 17 2.56 -20.40 2.27
C GLY A 17 3.51 -19.33 2.80
N TYR A 18 4.24 -18.63 1.92
CA TYR A 18 5.10 -17.51 2.27
C TYR A 18 4.31 -16.35 2.91
N CYS A 19 3.21 -15.92 2.29
CA CYS A 19 2.38 -14.83 2.80
C CYS A 19 1.76 -15.16 4.16
N ILE A 20 1.20 -16.36 4.33
CA ILE A 20 0.59 -16.82 5.58
C ILE A 20 1.67 -16.94 6.67
N PHE A 21 2.83 -17.51 6.34
CA PHE A 21 3.94 -17.62 7.28
C PHE A 21 4.36 -16.25 7.83
N TRP A 22 4.57 -15.26 6.95
CA TRP A 22 4.93 -13.90 7.38
C TRP A 22 3.79 -13.18 8.10
N GLY A 23 2.53 -13.40 7.68
CA GLY A 23 1.35 -12.87 8.37
C GLY A 23 1.25 -13.37 9.81
N ILE A 24 1.38 -14.69 10.02
CA ILE A 24 1.34 -15.31 11.36
C ILE A 24 2.54 -14.84 12.18
N LYS A 25 3.75 -14.87 11.61
CA LYS A 25 4.97 -14.42 12.32
C LYS A 25 4.85 -12.96 12.75
N GLY A 26 4.35 -12.09 11.87
CA GLY A 26 4.12 -10.68 12.16
C GLY A 26 3.08 -10.48 13.27
N ALA A 27 1.96 -11.20 13.20
CA ALA A 27 0.91 -11.15 14.22
C ALA A 27 1.42 -11.61 15.60
N LEU A 28 2.23 -12.67 15.67
CA LEU A 28 2.81 -13.16 16.92
C LEU A 28 3.86 -12.20 17.50
N ALA A 29 4.60 -11.51 16.64
CA ALA A 29 5.63 -10.56 17.03
C ALA A 29 5.06 -9.22 17.54
N ALA A 30 3.91 -8.78 17.01
CA ALA A 30 3.27 -7.54 17.40
C ALA A 30 2.68 -7.63 18.83
N LYS A 31 3.23 -6.86 19.78
CA LYS A 31 2.74 -6.80 21.17
C LYS A 31 1.96 -5.53 21.47
N THR A 32 2.14 -4.49 20.67
CA THR A 32 1.43 -3.21 20.78
C THR A 32 0.76 -2.82 19.47
N ALA A 33 -0.19 -1.88 19.53
CA ALA A 33 -0.82 -1.32 18.33
C ALA A 33 0.21 -0.66 17.39
N SER A 34 1.25 -0.03 17.95
CA SER A 34 2.35 0.56 17.17
C SER A 34 3.21 -0.51 16.49
N ASP A 35 3.41 -1.67 17.12
CA ASP A 35 4.10 -2.79 16.48
C ASP A 35 3.28 -3.37 15.33
N TYR A 36 1.97 -3.51 15.54
CA TYR A 36 1.08 -4.05 14.53
C TYR A 36 0.90 -3.11 13.33
N MET A 37 0.74 -1.80 13.57
CA MET A 37 0.46 -0.80 12.51
C MET A 37 1.73 -0.23 11.86
N LEU A 38 2.82 -0.08 12.60
CA LEU A 38 4.03 0.63 12.16
C LEU A 38 5.31 -0.22 12.28
N ALA A 39 5.21 -1.50 12.64
CA ALA A 39 6.37 -2.36 12.91
C ALA A 39 7.38 -1.73 13.89
N GLY A 40 6.86 -1.03 14.91
CA GLY A 40 7.70 -0.32 15.89
C GLY A 40 8.55 0.81 15.29
N ARG A 41 8.18 1.31 14.09
CA ARG A 41 8.91 2.34 13.34
C ARG A 41 10.37 1.95 13.00
N SER A 42 10.64 0.64 12.98
CA SER A 42 11.95 0.04 12.71
C SER A 42 12.26 -0.07 11.21
N ILE A 43 11.24 -0.03 10.35
CA ILE A 43 11.38 -0.17 8.90
C ILE A 43 12.16 1.05 8.34
N PRO A 44 13.26 0.84 7.61
CA PRO A 44 13.99 1.91 6.94
C PRO A 44 13.10 2.64 5.92
N LEU A 45 13.30 3.95 5.79
CA LEU A 45 12.46 4.80 4.93
C LEU A 45 12.37 4.30 3.48
N TRP A 46 13.47 3.84 2.89
CA TRP A 46 13.48 3.38 1.50
C TRP A 46 12.64 2.10 1.31
N VAL A 47 12.67 1.17 2.29
CA VAL A 47 11.82 -0.02 2.29
C VAL A 47 10.35 0.38 2.41
N PHE A 48 10.05 1.33 3.30
CA PHE A 48 8.70 1.86 3.45
C PHE A 48 8.17 2.49 2.15
N VAL A 49 8.98 3.32 1.49
CA VAL A 49 8.58 3.98 0.23
C VAL A 49 8.37 2.95 -0.88
N LEU A 50 9.24 1.94 -1.01
CA LEU A 50 9.06 0.85 -1.97
C LEU A 50 7.80 0.04 -1.67
N ALA A 51 7.57 -0.31 -0.40
CA ALA A 51 6.38 -1.06 0.01
C ALA A 51 5.10 -0.27 -0.26
N ALA A 52 5.02 1.00 0.15
CA ALA A 52 3.87 1.86 -0.11
C ALA A 52 3.59 2.04 -1.61
N THR A 53 4.66 2.19 -2.41
CA THR A 53 4.57 2.25 -3.87
C THR A 53 4.04 0.94 -4.45
N ALA A 54 4.55 -0.20 -4.00
CA ALA A 54 4.10 -1.53 -4.43
C ALA A 54 2.63 -1.78 -4.07
N THR A 55 2.20 -1.41 -2.86
CA THR A 55 0.80 -1.52 -2.42
C THR A 55 -0.16 -0.67 -3.26
N SER A 56 0.32 0.43 -3.84
CA SER A 56 -0.48 1.26 -4.73
C SER A 56 -0.79 0.58 -6.08
N PHE A 57 -0.02 -0.45 -6.46
CA PHE A 57 -0.30 -1.28 -7.63
C PHE A 57 -1.15 -2.49 -7.23
N SER A 58 -2.46 -2.42 -7.50
CA SER A 58 -3.42 -3.47 -7.15
C SER A 58 -3.80 -4.37 -8.33
N GLY A 59 -4.74 -5.29 -8.13
CA GLY A 59 -5.30 -6.13 -9.19
C GLY A 59 -5.91 -5.35 -10.35
N TRP A 60 -6.35 -4.12 -10.12
CA TRP A 60 -6.82 -3.23 -11.19
C TRP A 60 -5.71 -2.96 -12.22
N THR A 61 -4.48 -2.72 -11.78
CA THR A 61 -3.33 -2.48 -12.68
C THR A 61 -3.07 -3.66 -13.62
N PHE A 62 -3.20 -4.88 -13.12
CA PHE A 62 -2.83 -6.08 -13.88
C PHE A 62 -3.98 -6.68 -14.70
N VAL A 63 -5.23 -6.44 -14.30
CA VAL A 63 -6.41 -7.04 -14.95
C VAL A 63 -7.32 -5.96 -15.54
N GLY A 64 -7.71 -4.97 -14.72
CA GLY A 64 -8.65 -3.92 -15.12
C GLY A 64 -8.09 -3.02 -16.21
N HIS A 65 -6.88 -2.49 -16.01
CA HIS A 65 -6.24 -1.56 -16.94
C HIS A 65 -6.00 -2.16 -18.33
N PRO A 66 -5.40 -3.37 -18.49
CA PRO A 66 -5.33 -4.02 -19.79
C PRO A 66 -6.70 -4.33 -20.40
N GLY A 67 -7.69 -4.71 -19.57
CA GLY A 67 -9.07 -4.94 -20.03
C GLY A 67 -9.72 -3.68 -20.60
N LEU A 68 -9.47 -2.52 -19.99
CA LEU A 68 -9.94 -1.23 -20.49
C LEU A 68 -9.21 -0.79 -21.76
N ILE A 69 -7.89 -1.03 -21.87
CA ILE A 69 -7.17 -0.81 -23.14
C ILE A 69 -7.73 -1.70 -24.25
N PHE A 70 -8.03 -2.96 -23.94
CA PHE A 70 -8.61 -3.89 -24.91
C PHE A 70 -10.00 -3.44 -25.38
N ARG A 71 -10.83 -2.89 -24.47
CA ARG A 71 -12.19 -2.43 -24.77
C ARG A 71 -12.23 -1.05 -25.44
N ASP A 72 -11.49 -0.08 -24.89
CA ASP A 72 -11.57 1.34 -25.24
C ASP A 72 -10.44 1.77 -26.20
N GLY A 73 -9.53 0.86 -26.51
CA GLY A 73 -8.41 1.06 -27.43
C GLY A 73 -7.20 1.73 -26.79
N PHE A 74 -6.18 1.95 -27.62
CA PHE A 74 -4.89 2.47 -27.18
C PHE A 74 -4.96 3.89 -26.59
N GLN A 75 -6.02 4.64 -26.89
CA GLN A 75 -6.23 5.96 -26.28
C GLN A 75 -6.24 5.85 -24.76
N TYR A 76 -6.87 4.83 -24.17
CA TYR A 76 -6.89 4.64 -22.72
C TYR A 76 -5.51 4.37 -22.11
N ALA A 77 -4.51 3.97 -22.91
CA ALA A 77 -3.17 3.66 -22.42
C ALA A 77 -2.46 4.86 -21.76
N TYR A 78 -2.91 6.11 -21.99
CA TYR A 78 -2.38 7.27 -21.24
C TYR A 78 -2.49 7.08 -19.73
N ALA A 79 -3.52 6.37 -19.25
CA ALA A 79 -3.70 6.14 -17.82
C ALA A 79 -2.46 5.45 -17.21
N SER A 80 -1.73 4.63 -17.98
CA SER A 80 -0.50 3.94 -17.55
C SER A 80 0.57 4.87 -16.96
N PHE A 81 0.52 6.18 -17.23
CA PHE A 81 1.41 7.16 -16.60
C PHE A 81 1.29 7.19 -15.06
N TYR A 82 0.25 6.59 -14.47
CA TYR A 82 0.20 6.38 -13.01
C TYR A 82 1.41 5.60 -12.49
N THR A 83 2.03 4.76 -13.33
CA THR A 83 3.27 4.04 -12.99
C THR A 83 4.46 4.95 -12.71
N ILE A 84 4.43 6.19 -13.23
CA ILE A 84 5.44 7.23 -12.98
C ILE A 84 4.96 8.13 -11.84
N THR A 85 3.70 8.56 -11.87
CA THR A 85 3.20 9.55 -10.91
C THR A 85 3.10 8.99 -9.49
N ILE A 86 2.79 7.71 -9.30
CA ILE A 86 2.73 7.07 -7.98
C ILE A 86 4.11 7.06 -7.30
N PRO A 87 5.18 6.50 -7.89
CA PRO A 87 6.51 6.58 -7.29
C PRO A 87 6.99 8.03 -7.10
N PHE A 88 6.71 8.91 -8.08
CA PHE A 88 7.14 10.30 -8.02
C PHE A 88 6.50 11.05 -6.85
N THR A 89 5.18 10.96 -6.69
CA THR A 89 4.48 11.53 -5.53
C THR A 89 4.93 10.85 -4.23
N GLY A 90 5.19 9.55 -4.26
CA GLY A 90 5.80 8.80 -3.17
C GLY A 90 7.10 9.43 -2.66
N VAL A 91 8.05 9.70 -3.58
CA VAL A 91 9.33 10.34 -3.25
C VAL A 91 9.14 11.76 -2.70
N MET A 92 8.22 12.54 -3.28
CA MET A 92 8.00 13.92 -2.85
C MET A 92 7.34 14.03 -1.46
N PHE A 93 6.37 13.17 -1.16
CA PHE A 93 5.51 13.34 0.00
C PHE A 93 5.76 12.31 1.11
N LEU A 94 5.99 11.02 0.80
CA LEU A 94 6.08 9.97 1.84
C LEU A 94 7.25 10.20 2.81
N LYS A 95 8.38 10.74 2.34
CA LYS A 95 9.49 11.11 3.22
C LYS A 95 9.06 12.11 4.28
N ARG A 96 8.35 13.18 3.89
CA ARG A 96 7.88 14.22 4.82
C ARG A 96 6.86 13.65 5.78
N GLN A 97 5.90 12.88 5.28
CA GLN A 97 4.88 12.20 6.07
C GLN A 97 5.49 11.27 7.11
N TRP A 98 6.49 10.47 6.73
CA TRP A 98 7.21 9.57 7.64
C TRP A 98 7.96 10.33 8.74
N MET A 99 8.64 11.44 8.40
CA MET A 99 9.34 12.27 9.39
C MET A 99 8.37 12.89 10.39
N LEU A 100 7.23 13.42 9.92
CA LEU A 100 6.18 13.97 10.78
C LEU A 100 5.60 12.89 11.70
N GLY A 101 5.25 11.73 11.13
CA GLY A 101 4.79 10.58 11.91
C GLY A 101 5.79 10.21 13.01
N LYS A 102 7.09 10.15 12.72
CA LYS A 102 8.12 9.85 13.73
C LYS A 102 8.24 10.93 14.81
N ARG A 103 8.15 12.21 14.42
CA ARG A 103 8.35 13.34 15.34
C ARG A 103 7.16 13.54 16.29
N PHE A 104 5.95 13.43 15.77
CA PHE A 104 4.71 13.76 16.50
C PHE A 104 3.92 12.53 16.95
N GLY A 105 4.38 11.33 16.61
CA GLY A 105 3.74 10.09 17.07
C GLY A 105 2.53 9.66 16.25
N TYR A 106 2.14 10.38 15.20
CA TYR A 106 0.97 10.04 14.38
C TYR A 106 1.03 8.62 13.84
N VAL A 107 -0.11 7.93 13.91
CA VAL A 107 -0.32 6.58 13.36
C VAL A 107 -1.16 6.63 12.10
N THR A 108 -2.13 7.55 12.02
CA THR A 108 -3.02 7.68 10.85
C THR A 108 -2.91 9.06 10.20
N PRO A 109 -3.16 9.18 8.88
CA PRO A 109 -3.25 10.48 8.23
C PRO A 109 -4.35 11.37 8.82
N GLY A 110 -5.48 10.78 9.24
CA GLY A 110 -6.60 11.54 9.83
C GLY A 110 -6.23 12.17 11.16
N GLU A 111 -5.42 11.50 11.98
CA GLU A 111 -4.85 12.04 13.22
C GLU A 111 -3.92 13.23 12.91
N MET A 112 -2.99 13.06 11.97
CA MET A 112 -2.07 14.12 11.56
C MET A 112 -2.82 15.36 11.03
N LEU A 113 -3.80 15.16 10.15
CA LEU A 113 -4.57 16.26 9.56
C LEU A 113 -5.46 16.95 10.59
N SER A 114 -6.05 16.18 11.50
CA SER A 114 -6.86 16.70 12.61
C SER A 114 -6.04 17.56 13.57
N ASP A 115 -4.80 17.17 13.87
CA ASP A 115 -3.88 17.96 14.68
C ASP A 115 -3.43 19.24 13.95
N TYR A 116 -3.11 19.14 12.65
CA TYR A 116 -2.70 20.30 11.85
C TYR A 116 -3.82 21.36 11.71
N PHE A 117 -5.05 20.94 11.40
CA PHE A 117 -6.18 21.84 11.17
C PHE A 117 -7.03 22.11 12.41
N LYS A 118 -6.71 21.48 13.55
CA LYS A 118 -7.40 21.63 14.85
C LYS A 118 -8.91 21.35 14.78
N GLY A 119 -9.30 20.23 14.17
CA GLY A 119 -10.71 19.86 14.06
C GLY A 119 -10.95 18.37 13.77
N ASP A 120 -11.99 17.81 14.38
CA ASP A 120 -12.37 16.41 14.21
C ASP A 120 -13.12 16.14 12.90
N GLY A 121 -13.76 17.16 12.31
CA GLY A 121 -14.43 17.02 11.01
C GLY A 121 -13.50 16.55 9.90
N ILE A 122 -12.23 17.00 9.92
CA ILE A 122 -11.21 16.58 8.94
C ILE A 122 -10.78 15.13 9.16
N ARG A 123 -10.79 14.64 10.40
CA ARG A 123 -10.55 13.23 10.69
C ARG A 123 -11.64 12.36 10.06
N VAL A 124 -12.90 12.74 10.27
CA VAL A 124 -14.06 12.03 9.71
C VAL A 124 -14.03 12.07 8.17
N LEU A 125 -13.74 13.23 7.59
CA LEU A 125 -13.59 13.37 6.14
C LEU A 125 -12.48 12.45 5.60
N THR A 126 -11.35 12.37 6.29
CA THR A 126 -10.23 11.49 5.88
C THR A 126 -10.65 10.03 5.88
N VAL A 127 -11.43 9.59 6.89
CA VAL A 127 -11.95 8.22 6.96
C VAL A 127 -12.96 7.95 5.83
N ILE A 128 -13.87 8.90 5.56
CA ILE A 128 -14.83 8.79 4.46
C ILE A 128 -14.09 8.62 3.13
N VAL A 129 -13.13 9.51 2.84
CA VAL A 129 -12.33 9.44 1.60
C VAL A 129 -11.50 8.15 1.52
N ALA A 130 -11.06 7.58 2.64
CA ALA A 130 -10.31 6.32 2.61
C ALA A 130 -11.19 5.08 2.35
N LEU A 131 -12.51 5.17 2.58
CA LEU A 131 -13.46 4.08 2.38
C LEU A 131 -14.06 4.03 0.97
N PHE A 132 -14.01 5.13 0.23
CA PHE A 132 -14.60 5.29 -1.11
C PHE A 132 -13.53 5.50 -2.17
#